data_AF-A0A7C9BQQ8-F1
#
_entry.id   AF-A0A7C9BQQ8-F1
#
_cell.length_a   1.000
_cell.length_b   1.000
_cell.length_c   1.000
_cell.angle_alpha   90.00
_cell.angle_beta   90.00
_cell.angle_gamma   90.00
#
_symmetry.space_group_name_H-M   'P 1'
#
loop_
_entity.id
_entity.type
_entity.pdbx_description
1 polymer ?
#
loop_
_entity_poly.entity_id
_entity_poly.type
_entity_poly.pdbx_seq_one_letter_code
_entity_poly.pdbx_strand_id
1 'polypeptide(L)'
;MGRIIDHFKMAKHFELNITDSSFTWLRKSEQIQQEPALDGLYVVRTSLSATELPAEAAVTAYKGLAVVERAFRSLKTVDLQVRPVFHWNAQRVRAHVFLCMLAYYVEWHMRETLKPMLFDDEYIEFARATRVSPVAKARRSDHAKAKDATRLSEDGLPLHSFRTLLDDLATLAYNVCHTPLNPQAKIVMITRPTPVQEKAFHLLNVSPAICTQ
;
A
#
# COMPACT_ATOMS: atom_id res chain seq x y z
N MET A 1 -29.43 -29.67 -4.37
CA MET A 1 -28.47 -30.01 -5.44
C MET A 1 -27.48 -28.88 -5.78
N GLY A 2 -27.87 -27.60 -5.79
CA GLY A 2 -26.94 -26.49 -6.12
C GLY A 2 -25.73 -26.29 -5.20
N ARG A 3 -25.71 -26.86 -3.98
CA ARG A 3 -24.67 -26.63 -2.96
C ARG A 3 -23.40 -27.50 -3.10
N ILE A 4 -23.41 -28.54 -3.94
CA ILE A 4 -22.30 -29.51 -4.04
C ILE A 4 -21.38 -29.23 -5.24
N ILE A 5 -21.88 -28.59 -6.29
CA ILE A 5 -21.14 -28.39 -7.54
C ILE A 5 -19.95 -27.43 -7.40
N ASP A 6 -20.03 -26.47 -6.49
CA ASP A 6 -18.91 -25.56 -6.20
C ASP A 6 -17.82 -26.18 -5.33
N HIS A 7 -18.09 -27.31 -4.66
CA HIS A 7 -17.12 -27.92 -3.73
C HIS A 7 -15.86 -28.38 -4.45
N PHE A 8 -16.01 -28.94 -5.66
CA PHE A 8 -14.89 -29.47 -6.45
C PHE A 8 -14.38 -28.49 -7.53
N LYS A 9 -14.90 -27.25 -7.58
CA LYS A 9 -14.58 -26.26 -8.64
C LYS A 9 -14.77 -26.79 -10.08
N MET A 10 -15.61 -27.82 -10.26
CA MET A 10 -15.87 -28.46 -11.55
C MET A 10 -17.07 -27.84 -12.29
N ALA A 11 -17.79 -26.91 -11.67
CA ALA A 11 -18.96 -26.24 -12.24
C ALA A 11 -18.74 -25.70 -13.66
N LYS A 12 -17.53 -25.20 -13.95
CA LYS A 12 -17.13 -24.67 -15.27
C LYS A 12 -17.21 -25.69 -16.42
N HIS A 13 -17.17 -26.99 -16.11
CA HIS A 13 -17.12 -28.09 -17.10
C HIS A 13 -18.47 -28.73 -17.40
N PHE A 14 -19.52 -28.31 -16.70
CA PHE A 14 -20.85 -28.87 -16.82
C PHE A 14 -21.85 -27.79 -17.18
N GLU A 15 -22.73 -28.10 -18.12
CA GLU A 15 -23.94 -27.35 -18.36
C GLU A 15 -25.08 -28.09 -17.68
N LEU A 16 -25.82 -27.40 -16.82
CA LEU A 16 -26.92 -27.97 -16.05
C LEU A 16 -28.19 -27.27 -16.49
N ASN A 17 -29.20 -28.05 -16.84
CA ASN A 17 -30.53 -27.54 -17.07
C ASN A 17 -31.47 -28.16 -16.03
N ILE A 18 -32.03 -27.31 -15.17
CA ILE A 18 -32.91 -27.72 -14.07
C ILE A 18 -34.25 -27.06 -14.30
N THR A 19 -35.27 -27.88 -14.53
CA THR A 19 -36.68 -27.47 -14.64
C THR A 19 -37.48 -28.06 -13.48
N ASP A 20 -38.74 -27.66 -13.31
CA ASP A 20 -39.61 -28.17 -12.23
C ASP A 20 -39.85 -29.70 -12.31
N SER A 21 -39.61 -30.32 -13.47
CA SER A 21 -39.89 -31.74 -13.72
C SER A 21 -38.69 -32.53 -14.26
N SER A 22 -37.56 -31.89 -14.59
CA SER A 22 -36.40 -32.58 -15.15
C SER A 22 -35.07 -31.93 -14.80
N PHE A 23 -34.05 -32.77 -14.68
CA PHE A 23 -32.66 -32.40 -14.49
C PHE A 23 -31.83 -33.04 -15.60
N THR A 24 -31.22 -32.22 -16.45
CA THR A 24 -30.29 -32.68 -17.48
C THR A 24 -28.93 -32.02 -17.28
N TRP A 25 -27.88 -32.77 -17.62
CA TRP A 25 -26.50 -32.29 -17.53
C TRP A 25 -25.72 -32.72 -18.77
N LEU A 26 -24.84 -31.83 -19.22
CA LEU A 26 -23.95 -32.05 -20.35
C LEU A 26 -22.53 -31.70 -19.93
N ARG A 27 -21.57 -32.55 -20.29
CA ARG A 27 -20.14 -32.23 -20.15
C ARG A 27 -19.71 -31.36 -21.31
N LYS A 28 -19.01 -30.28 -21.02
CA LYS A 28 -18.34 -29.44 -22.02
C LYS A 28 -17.02 -30.09 -22.42
N SER A 29 -17.10 -31.18 -23.19
CA SER A 29 -15.96 -32.06 -23.53
C SER A 29 -14.78 -31.29 -24.13
N GLU A 30 -15.04 -30.30 -24.97
CA GLU A 30 -14.01 -29.44 -25.57
C GLU A 30 -13.27 -28.62 -24.51
N GLN A 31 -14.00 -28.04 -23.55
CA GLN A 31 -13.44 -27.25 -22.46
C GLN A 31 -12.61 -28.10 -21.47
N ILE A 32 -13.01 -29.36 -21.29
CA ILE A 32 -12.27 -30.35 -20.49
C ILE A 32 -10.99 -30.78 -21.21
N GLN A 33 -11.03 -30.99 -22.53
CA GLN A 33 -9.84 -31.37 -23.31
C GLN A 33 -8.81 -30.24 -23.44
N GLN A 34 -9.24 -28.99 -23.38
CA GLN A 34 -8.35 -27.82 -23.39
C GLN A 34 -7.67 -27.57 -22.04
N GLU A 35 -8.20 -28.08 -20.93
CA GLU A 35 -7.66 -27.82 -19.58
C GLU A 35 -6.25 -28.41 -19.36
N PRO A 36 -5.95 -29.67 -19.75
CA PRO A 36 -4.60 -30.23 -19.67
C PRO A 36 -3.56 -29.43 -20.48
N ALA A 37 -3.97 -28.75 -21.55
CA ALA A 37 -3.07 -27.91 -22.34
C ALA A 37 -2.58 -26.67 -21.58
N LEU A 38 -3.24 -26.32 -20.47
CA LEU A 38 -2.89 -25.21 -19.59
C LEU A 38 -2.14 -25.66 -18.34
N ASP A 39 -1.90 -26.96 -18.15
CA ASP A 39 -1.17 -27.47 -17.00
C ASP A 39 0.28 -26.95 -17.00
N GLY A 40 0.68 -26.32 -15.89
CA GLY A 40 1.98 -25.67 -15.75
C GLY A 40 2.07 -24.24 -16.32
N LEU A 41 1.01 -23.74 -16.98
CA LEU A 41 0.93 -22.36 -17.46
C LEU A 41 0.21 -21.46 -16.47
N TYR A 42 0.71 -20.23 -16.31
CA TYR A 42 0.05 -19.21 -15.53
C TYR A 42 -0.89 -18.39 -16.42
N VAL A 43 -2.20 -18.60 -16.30
CA VAL A 43 -3.20 -17.97 -17.17
C VAL A 43 -3.93 -16.84 -16.43
N VAL A 44 -3.92 -15.64 -17.00
CA VAL A 44 -4.75 -14.51 -16.57
C VAL A 44 -5.95 -14.41 -17.51
N ARG A 45 -7.17 -14.46 -16.96
CA ARG A 45 -8.42 -14.26 -17.72
C ARG A 45 -9.04 -12.92 -17.35
N THR A 46 -9.50 -12.19 -18.35
CA THR A 46 -10.21 -10.92 -18.20
C THR A 46 -11.47 -10.94 -19.08
N SER A 47 -12.48 -10.17 -18.71
CA SER A 47 -13.69 -9.96 -19.52
C SER A 47 -13.51 -8.89 -20.60
N LEU A 48 -12.36 -8.19 -20.61
CA LEU A 48 -12.03 -7.16 -21.59
C LEU A 48 -11.47 -7.78 -22.87
N SER A 49 -11.75 -7.15 -24.02
CA SER A 49 -11.21 -7.61 -25.31
C SER A 49 -9.71 -7.37 -25.41
N ALA A 50 -9.04 -8.09 -26.31
CA ALA A 50 -7.60 -7.93 -26.56
C ALA A 50 -7.23 -6.54 -27.12
N THR A 51 -8.18 -5.86 -27.77
CA THR A 51 -8.02 -4.50 -28.26
C THR A 51 -8.07 -3.47 -27.13
N GLU A 52 -8.92 -3.69 -26.12
CA GLU A 52 -9.04 -2.82 -24.95
C GLU A 52 -7.92 -3.06 -23.93
N LEU A 53 -7.52 -4.32 -23.74
CA LEU A 53 -6.48 -4.71 -22.80
C LEU A 53 -5.55 -5.76 -23.41
N PRO A 54 -4.42 -5.33 -23.99
CA PRO A 54 -3.40 -6.25 -24.49
C PRO A 54 -2.89 -7.19 -23.39
N ALA A 55 -2.42 -8.37 -23.78
CA ALA A 55 -2.03 -9.43 -22.84
C ALA A 55 -1.01 -8.98 -21.78
N GLU A 56 0.00 -8.20 -22.17
CA GLU A 56 1.01 -7.68 -21.23
C GLU A 56 0.42 -6.70 -20.21
N ALA A 57 -0.51 -5.86 -20.66
CA ALA A 57 -1.23 -4.93 -19.79
C ALA A 57 -2.14 -5.68 -18.82
N ALA A 58 -2.80 -6.75 -19.25
CA ALA A 58 -3.60 -7.61 -18.38
C ALA A 58 -2.77 -8.27 -17.28
N VAL A 59 -1.59 -8.80 -17.62
CA VAL A 59 -0.66 -9.38 -16.64
C VAL A 59 -0.14 -8.32 -15.68
N THR A 60 0.16 -7.12 -16.17
CA THR A 60 0.63 -5.99 -15.35
C THR A 60 -0.44 -5.55 -14.35
N ALA A 61 -1.68 -5.37 -14.81
CA ALA A 61 -2.81 -5.01 -13.98
C ALA A 61 -3.06 -6.06 -12.89
N TYR A 62 -3.04 -7.34 -13.26
CA TYR A 62 -3.19 -8.44 -12.31
C TYR A 62 -2.08 -8.42 -11.23
N LYS A 63 -0.82 -8.22 -11.64
CA LYS A 63 0.30 -8.11 -10.70
C LYS A 63 0.22 -6.88 -9.80
N GLY A 64 -0.48 -5.83 -10.24
CA GLY A 64 -0.81 -4.67 -9.42
C GLY A 64 -1.61 -5.01 -8.16
N LEU A 65 -2.29 -6.16 -8.12
CA LEU A 65 -2.98 -6.65 -6.92
C LEU A 65 -2.03 -6.83 -5.72
N ALA A 66 -0.75 -7.12 -5.97
CA ALA A 66 0.27 -7.19 -4.92
C ALA A 66 0.45 -5.85 -4.18
N VAL A 67 0.10 -4.71 -4.79
CA VAL A 67 0.10 -3.39 -4.13
C VAL A 67 -0.96 -3.35 -3.03
N VAL A 68 -2.15 -3.92 -3.30
CA VAL A 68 -3.23 -4.01 -2.33
C VAL A 68 -2.82 -4.93 -1.17
N GLU A 69 -2.21 -6.09 -1.46
CA GLU A 69 -1.68 -6.98 -0.42
C GLU A 69 -0.59 -6.30 0.42
N ARG A 70 0.27 -5.50 -0.21
CA ARG A 70 1.27 -4.69 0.50
C ARG A 70 0.62 -3.65 1.39
N ALA A 71 -0.43 -2.95 0.92
CA ALA A 71 -1.20 -2.02 1.73
C ALA A 71 -1.79 -2.71 2.97
N PHE A 72 -2.41 -3.89 2.79
CA PHE A 72 -2.91 -4.70 3.90
C PHE A 72 -1.81 -5.17 4.85
N ARG A 73 -0.61 -5.44 4.35
CA ARG A 73 0.55 -5.79 5.17
C ARG A 73 1.05 -4.58 5.97
N SER A 74 1.21 -3.42 5.34
CA SER A 74 1.61 -2.17 6.02
C SER A 74 0.65 -1.83 7.17
N LEU A 75 -0.66 -1.91 6.90
CA LEU A 75 -1.72 -1.78 7.91
C LEU A 75 -1.52 -2.73 9.10
N LYS A 76 -1.21 -4.00 8.82
CA LYS A 76 -1.13 -5.04 9.88
C LYS A 76 0.17 -5.00 10.68
N THR A 77 1.32 -4.76 10.05
CA THR A 77 2.62 -5.14 10.66
C THR A 77 3.67 -4.05 10.77
N VAL A 78 3.68 -3.02 9.92
CA VAL A 78 4.91 -2.21 9.73
C VAL A 78 4.85 -0.86 10.43
N ASP A 79 3.84 -0.05 10.13
CA ASP A 79 3.86 1.37 10.53
C ASP A 79 2.65 1.73 11.41
N LEU A 80 1.46 1.38 10.96
CA LEU A 80 0.25 1.74 11.68
C LEU A 80 -0.06 0.84 12.87
N GLN A 81 0.56 -0.35 12.89
CA GLN A 81 0.30 -1.42 13.84
C GLN A 81 -1.20 -1.45 14.19
N VAL A 82 -2.02 -2.07 13.34
CA VAL A 82 -3.29 -2.66 13.78
C VAL A 82 -2.93 -3.66 14.87
N ARG A 83 -2.63 -3.16 16.07
CA ARG A 83 -2.32 -3.97 17.23
C ARG A 83 -3.57 -4.77 17.52
N PRO A 84 -3.45 -5.89 18.23
CA PRO A 84 -4.61 -6.56 18.79
C PRO A 84 -5.23 -5.66 19.86
N VAL A 85 -6.06 -4.69 19.45
CA VAL A 85 -7.06 -4.09 20.33
C VAL A 85 -8.26 -5.01 20.22
N PHE A 86 -8.34 -5.96 21.15
CA PHE A 86 -9.40 -6.96 21.16
C PHE A 86 -10.73 -6.28 21.47
N HIS A 87 -11.41 -5.83 20.42
CA HIS A 87 -12.75 -5.26 20.51
C HIS A 87 -13.79 -6.38 20.52
N TRP A 88 -14.58 -6.44 21.58
CA TRP A 88 -15.67 -7.41 21.74
C TRP A 88 -17.01 -6.90 21.20
N ASN A 89 -17.08 -5.61 20.83
CA ASN A 89 -18.26 -4.96 20.27
C ASN A 89 -18.03 -4.69 18.78
N ALA A 90 -18.96 -5.16 17.93
CA ALA A 90 -18.90 -5.02 16.47
C ALA A 90 -18.74 -3.55 16.00
N GLN A 91 -19.37 -2.59 16.68
CA GLN A 91 -19.25 -1.17 16.35
C GLN A 91 -17.82 -0.65 16.59
N ARG A 92 -17.18 -1.08 17.69
CA ARG A 92 -15.79 -0.70 18.01
C ARG A 92 -14.81 -1.33 17.02
N VAL A 93 -15.05 -2.58 16.61
CA VAL A 93 -14.27 -3.24 15.53
C VAL A 93 -14.33 -2.41 14.25
N ARG A 94 -15.54 -2.04 13.79
CA ARG A 94 -15.71 -1.23 12.57
C ARG A 94 -15.01 0.12 12.67
N ALA A 95 -15.18 0.82 13.80
CA ALA A 95 -14.53 2.11 14.03
C ALA A 95 -13.01 2.01 14.00
N HIS A 96 -12.43 0.99 14.64
CA HIS A 96 -10.98 0.77 14.64
C HIS A 96 -10.44 0.50 13.23
N VAL A 97 -11.08 -0.40 12.48
CA VAL A 97 -10.68 -0.71 11.10
C VAL A 97 -10.76 0.55 10.22
N PHE A 98 -11.80 1.37 10.40
CA PHE A 98 -11.94 2.63 9.69
C PHE A 98 -10.83 3.64 10.02
N LEU A 99 -10.51 3.82 11.31
CA LEU A 99 -9.39 4.68 11.72
C LEU A 99 -8.06 4.18 11.18
N CYS A 100 -7.84 2.87 11.14
CA CYS A 100 -6.64 2.30 10.55
C CYS A 100 -6.58 2.56 9.04
N MET A 101 -7.70 2.44 8.32
CA MET A 101 -7.77 2.79 6.90
C MET A 101 -7.42 4.26 6.66
N LEU A 102 -7.97 5.17 7.47
CA LEU A 102 -7.70 6.61 7.36
C LEU A 102 -6.23 6.94 7.64
N ALA A 103 -5.66 6.38 8.70
CA ALA A 103 -4.27 6.68 9.04
C ALA A 103 -3.29 6.06 8.04
N TYR A 104 -3.60 4.91 7.43
CA TYR A 104 -2.84 4.42 6.28
C TYR A 104 -2.95 5.35 5.06
N TYR A 105 -4.13 5.91 4.81
CA TYR A 105 -4.31 6.87 3.72
C TYR A 105 -3.43 8.12 3.92
N VAL A 106 -3.37 8.64 5.15
CA VAL A 106 -2.47 9.75 5.51
C VAL A 106 -1.02 9.34 5.33
N GLU A 107 -0.61 8.18 5.86
CA GLU A 107 0.75 7.66 5.69
C GLU A 107 1.13 7.52 4.22
N TRP A 108 0.22 7.02 3.37
CA TRP A 108 0.47 6.84 1.95
C TRP A 108 0.76 8.18 1.27
N HIS A 109 -0.04 9.21 1.54
CA HIS A 109 0.21 10.57 1.06
C HIS A 109 1.52 11.14 1.58
N MET A 110 1.77 11.00 2.89
CA MET A 110 3.02 11.48 3.49
C MET A 110 4.24 10.83 2.84
N ARG A 111 4.22 9.52 2.61
CA ARG A 111 5.33 8.81 1.95
C ARG A 111 5.55 9.32 0.55
N GLU A 112 4.48 9.52 -0.23
CA GLU A 112 4.57 10.06 -1.59
C GLU A 112 5.26 11.43 -1.59
N THR A 113 4.86 12.32 -0.68
CA THR A 113 5.41 13.66 -0.54
C THR A 113 6.85 13.66 0.02
N LEU A 114 7.16 12.74 0.94
CA LEU A 114 8.45 12.65 1.63
C LEU A 114 9.47 11.78 0.91
N LYS A 115 9.15 11.19 -0.25
CA LYS A 115 10.08 10.36 -1.06
C LYS A 115 11.51 10.89 -1.15
N PRO A 116 11.76 12.20 -1.37
CA PRO A 116 13.12 12.75 -1.45
C PRO A 116 13.98 12.52 -0.18
N MET A 117 13.33 12.30 0.97
CA MET A 117 13.95 12.08 2.27
C MET A 117 13.95 10.60 2.70
N LEU A 118 13.25 9.74 1.95
CA LEU A 118 13.09 8.33 2.25
C LEU A 118 13.97 7.47 1.35
N PHE A 119 14.20 6.22 1.79
CA PHE A 119 14.77 5.14 0.95
C PHE A 119 13.82 4.65 -0.16
N ASP A 120 12.82 5.45 -0.53
CA ASP A 120 11.88 5.13 -1.59
C ASP A 120 12.46 5.44 -2.97
N ASP A 121 12.11 4.60 -3.94
CA ASP A 121 12.56 4.71 -5.33
C ASP A 121 11.60 5.60 -6.15
N GLU A 122 11.95 6.87 -6.29
CA GLU A 122 11.20 7.86 -7.08
C GLU A 122 11.12 7.52 -8.57
N TYR A 123 12.10 6.76 -9.08
CA TYR A 123 12.22 6.45 -10.50
C TYR A 123 11.85 5.00 -10.82
N ILE A 124 11.12 4.35 -9.92
CA ILE A 124 10.69 2.96 -10.08
C ILE A 124 9.85 2.75 -11.35
N GLU A 125 9.04 3.73 -11.75
CA GLU A 125 8.22 3.64 -12.97
C GLU A 125 9.08 3.70 -14.24
N PHE A 126 10.13 4.52 -14.27
CA PHE A 126 11.09 4.52 -15.38
C PHE A 126 11.84 3.19 -15.46
N ALA A 127 12.28 2.64 -14.31
CA ALA A 127 12.90 1.33 -14.24
C ALA A 127 11.96 0.19 -14.68
N ARG A 128 10.65 0.34 -14.43
CA ARG A 128 9.61 -0.58 -14.93
C ARG A 128 9.40 -0.45 -16.43
N ALA A 129 9.42 0.77 -16.98
CA ALA A 129 9.22 1.01 -18.41
C ALA A 129 10.33 0.42 -19.28
N THR A 130 11.57 0.34 -18.79
CA THR A 130 12.69 -0.29 -19.51
C THR A 130 12.60 -1.83 -19.54
N ARG A 131 11.58 -2.42 -18.91
CA ARG A 131 11.51 -3.87 -18.73
C ARG A 131 10.86 -4.54 -19.95
N VAL A 132 11.55 -5.54 -20.49
CA VAL A 132 11.12 -6.33 -21.66
C VAL A 132 9.86 -7.17 -21.42
N SER A 133 9.54 -7.50 -20.16
CA SER A 133 8.37 -8.33 -19.84
C SER A 133 7.82 -8.04 -18.45
N PRO A 134 6.48 -7.97 -18.26
CA PRO A 134 5.86 -7.80 -16.94
C PRO A 134 6.06 -8.99 -16.00
N VAL A 135 6.65 -10.09 -16.47
CA VAL A 135 6.96 -11.28 -15.65
C VAL A 135 8.40 -11.33 -15.14
N ALA A 136 9.35 -10.63 -15.77
CA ALA A 136 10.77 -10.64 -15.39
C ALA A 136 11.13 -10.11 -13.96
N LYS A 137 12.41 -10.15 -13.58
CA LYS A 137 12.96 -9.46 -12.38
C LYS A 137 12.48 -8.00 -12.25
N ALA A 138 11.83 -7.57 -11.16
CA ALA A 138 11.77 -6.13 -10.85
C ALA A 138 13.18 -5.62 -10.53
N ARG A 139 13.57 -4.48 -11.10
CA ARG A 139 14.90 -3.87 -10.89
C ARG A 139 14.72 -2.51 -10.22
N ARG A 140 15.61 -2.20 -9.27
CA ARG A 140 15.72 -0.88 -8.64
C ARG A 140 16.32 0.11 -9.65
N SER A 141 15.88 1.38 -9.59
CA SER A 141 16.51 2.45 -10.37
C SER A 141 17.94 2.70 -9.91
N ASP A 142 18.74 3.35 -10.76
CA ASP A 142 20.11 3.73 -10.39
C ASP A 142 20.14 4.81 -9.30
N HIS A 143 19.14 5.70 -9.29
CA HIS A 143 18.92 6.65 -8.20
C HIS A 143 18.70 5.94 -6.85
N ALA A 144 17.86 4.91 -6.82
CA ALA A 144 17.62 4.15 -5.59
C ALA A 144 18.85 3.35 -5.13
N LYS A 145 19.72 2.91 -6.05
CA LYS A 145 21.02 2.31 -5.69
C LYS A 145 21.97 3.35 -5.13
N ALA A 146 22.02 4.54 -5.70
CA ALA A 146 22.83 5.65 -5.20
C ALA A 146 22.41 6.05 -3.78
N LYS A 147 21.11 6.27 -3.55
CA LYS A 147 20.54 6.55 -2.22
C LYS A 147 20.94 5.53 -1.15
N ASP A 148 20.93 4.24 -1.50
CA ASP A 148 21.30 3.15 -0.59
C ASP A 148 22.81 3.10 -0.31
N ALA A 149 23.63 3.37 -1.33
CA ALA A 149 25.07 3.42 -1.21
C ALA A 149 25.55 4.62 -0.37
N THR A 150 24.97 5.81 -0.58
CA THR A 150 25.36 7.03 0.13
C THR A 150 24.66 7.19 1.47
N ARG A 151 23.43 6.67 1.60
CA ARG A 151 22.49 6.96 2.71
C ARG A 151 22.19 8.44 2.89
N LEU A 152 22.39 9.23 1.84
CA LEU A 152 22.16 10.66 1.80
C LEU A 152 21.17 11.01 0.70
N SER A 153 20.33 12.00 0.97
CA SER A 153 19.50 12.66 -0.03
C SER A 153 20.35 13.57 -0.92
N GLU A 154 19.78 14.07 -2.01
CA GLU A 154 20.47 14.96 -2.95
C GLU A 154 21.02 16.22 -2.27
N ASP A 155 20.35 16.71 -1.22
CA ASP A 155 20.78 17.87 -0.43
C ASP A 155 21.85 17.54 0.62
N GLY A 156 22.37 16.31 0.65
CA GLY A 156 23.37 15.86 1.63
C GLY A 156 22.84 15.57 3.03
N LEU A 157 21.51 15.62 3.23
CA LEU A 157 20.87 15.22 4.50
C LEU A 157 20.71 13.70 4.58
N PRO A 158 20.75 13.11 5.80
CA PRO A 158 20.57 11.66 5.97
C PRO A 158 19.20 11.20 5.46
N LEU A 159 19.17 10.02 4.83
CA LEU A 159 17.92 9.35 4.48
C LEU A 159 17.34 8.61 5.67
N HIS A 160 16.01 8.58 5.73
CA HIS A 160 15.28 7.91 6.79
C HIS A 160 14.41 6.78 6.22
N SER A 161 14.17 5.76 7.05
CA SER A 161 12.91 5.02 6.92
C SER A 161 11.76 5.93 7.37
N PHE A 162 10.52 5.70 6.91
CA PHE A 162 9.39 6.52 7.34
C PHE A 162 9.24 6.56 8.87
N ARG A 163 9.41 5.40 9.53
CA ARG A 163 9.39 5.31 11.00
C ARG A 163 10.48 6.16 11.66
N THR A 164 11.73 6.04 11.22
CA THR A 164 12.83 6.84 11.80
C THR A 164 12.70 8.33 11.50
N LEU A 165 11.96 8.71 10.44
CA LEU A 165 11.62 10.11 10.17
C LEU A 165 10.54 10.60 11.13
N LEU A 166 9.51 9.78 11.39
CA LEU A 166 8.49 10.10 12.40
C LEU A 166 9.10 10.22 13.80
N ASP A 167 10.03 9.34 14.16
CA ASP A 167 10.75 9.41 15.44
C ASP A 167 11.56 10.71 15.57
N ASP A 168 12.22 11.16 14.47
CA ASP A 168 12.93 12.44 14.45
C ASP A 168 11.97 13.62 14.56
N LEU A 169 10.87 13.62 13.80
CA LEU A 169 9.83 14.67 13.86
C LEU A 169 9.18 14.74 15.25
N ALA A 170 9.03 13.62 15.95
CA ALA A 170 8.45 13.56 17.28
C ALA A 170 9.29 14.26 18.37
N THR A 171 10.55 14.62 18.07
CA THR A 171 11.38 15.40 19.00
C THR A 171 11.02 16.90 19.03
N LEU A 172 10.17 17.36 18.11
CA LEU A 172 9.64 18.72 18.13
C LEU A 172 8.61 18.87 19.27
N ALA A 173 8.92 19.71 20.25
CA ALA A 173 8.08 19.90 21.43
C ALA A 173 7.50 21.32 21.52
N TYR A 174 6.25 21.38 21.98
CA TYR A 174 5.59 22.61 22.41
C TYR A 174 5.77 22.72 23.93
N ASN A 175 6.61 23.65 24.37
CA ASN A 175 6.93 23.83 25.77
C ASN A 175 6.13 25.01 26.33
N VAL A 176 5.33 24.75 27.37
CA VAL A 176 4.69 25.79 28.17
C VAL A 176 5.48 25.94 29.45
N CYS A 177 6.21 27.05 29.56
CA CYS A 177 7.04 27.36 30.70
C CYS A 177 6.38 28.43 31.57
N HIS A 178 6.56 28.29 32.88
CA HIS A 178 6.13 29.26 33.88
C HIS A 178 7.36 29.78 34.62
N THR A 179 7.32 31.03 35.05
CA THR A 179 8.39 31.60 35.87
C THR A 179 7.98 31.60 37.34
N PRO A 180 8.90 31.32 38.27
CA PRO A 180 8.61 31.45 39.70
C PRO A 180 8.20 32.88 40.10
N LEU A 181 8.71 33.88 39.36
CA LEU A 181 8.44 35.30 39.58
C LEU A 181 6.99 35.68 39.25
N ASN A 182 6.39 35.03 38.26
CA ASN A 182 4.98 35.19 37.89
C ASN A 182 4.41 33.84 37.41
N PRO A 183 3.82 33.03 38.31
CA PRO A 183 3.26 31.74 37.97
C PRO A 183 2.09 31.80 36.98
N GLN A 184 1.41 32.94 36.85
CA GLN A 184 0.31 33.11 35.91
C GLN A 184 0.77 33.48 34.49
N ALA A 185 2.00 33.97 34.33
CA ALA A 185 2.57 34.24 33.02
C ALA A 185 2.97 32.92 32.33
N LYS A 186 2.40 32.67 31.15
CA LYS A 186 2.73 31.55 30.29
C LYS A 186 3.75 31.99 29.24
N ILE A 187 4.88 31.31 29.17
CA ILE A 187 5.86 31.47 28.09
C ILE A 187 5.75 30.23 27.21
N VAL A 188 5.32 30.45 25.97
CA VAL A 188 5.20 29.38 24.97
C VAL A 188 6.47 29.35 24.14
N MET A 189 7.14 28.20 24.08
CA MET A 189 8.35 27.99 23.28
C MET A 189 8.22 26.72 22.45
N ILE A 190 8.43 26.83 21.14
CA ILE A 190 8.52 25.68 20.24
C ILE A 190 10.00 25.35 20.05
N THR A 191 10.37 24.07 20.12
CA THR A 191 11.74 23.63 19.81
C THR A 191 12.11 24.09 18.40
N ARG A 192 13.32 24.65 18.23
CA ARG A 192 13.82 25.02 16.89
C ARG A 192 13.98 23.75 16.05
N PRO A 193 13.31 23.63 14.89
CA PRO A 193 13.43 22.43 14.07
C PRO A 193 14.86 22.22 13.55
N THR A 194 15.26 20.97 13.38
CA THR A 194 16.50 20.60 12.70
C THR A 194 16.36 20.78 11.17
N PRO A 195 17.45 20.85 10.39
CA PRO A 195 17.35 20.93 8.93
C PRO A 195 16.55 19.78 8.28
N VAL A 196 16.60 18.59 8.88
CA VAL A 196 15.80 17.43 8.45
C VAL A 196 14.31 17.69 8.70
N GLN A 197 13.95 18.19 9.89
CA GLN A 197 12.57 18.50 10.23
C GLN A 197 12.03 19.66 9.38
N GLU A 198 12.81 20.72 9.15
CA GLU A 198 12.44 21.85 8.29
C GLU A 198 12.12 21.37 6.87
N LYS A 199 12.99 20.52 6.29
CA LYS A 199 12.75 19.94 4.95
C LYS A 199 11.48 19.09 4.93
N ALA A 200 11.26 18.25 5.94
CA ALA A 200 10.06 17.41 6.00
C ALA A 200 8.77 18.24 6.10
N PHE A 201 8.75 19.28 6.95
CA PHE A 201 7.62 20.19 7.07
C PHE A 201 7.38 21.01 5.79
N HIS A 202 8.44 21.46 5.14
CA HIS A 202 8.36 22.14 3.85
C HIS A 202 7.75 21.24 2.76
N LEU A 203 8.23 19.98 2.64
CA LEU A 203 7.67 19.02 1.69
C LEU A 203 6.19 18.74 1.97
N LEU A 204 5.83 18.55 3.23
CA LEU A 204 4.44 18.31 3.65
C LEU A 204 3.55 19.56 3.54
N ASN A 205 4.12 20.74 3.27
CA ASN A 205 3.43 22.02 3.31
C ASN A 205 2.71 22.27 4.66
N VAL A 206 3.37 21.92 5.76
CA VAL A 206 2.87 22.11 7.13
C VAL A 206 3.80 23.04 7.87
N SER A 207 3.26 24.05 8.54
CA SER A 207 4.06 24.91 9.43
C SER A 207 3.82 24.52 10.89
N PRO A 208 4.85 24.07 11.62
CA PRO A 208 4.71 23.74 13.03
C PRO A 208 4.31 24.94 13.90
N ALA A 209 4.52 26.18 13.42
CA ALA A 209 4.08 27.38 14.10
C ALA A 209 2.58 27.69 13.91
N ILE A 210 1.97 27.23 12.82
CA ILE A 210 0.59 27.61 12.42
C ILE A 210 -0.47 26.63 12.96
N CYS A 211 -0.13 25.37 13.22
CA CYS A 211 -1.05 24.36 13.79
C CYS A 211 -1.56 24.65 15.22
N THR A 212 -1.31 25.85 15.77
CA THR A 212 -1.65 26.23 17.15
C THR A 212 -2.73 27.31 17.27
N GLN A 213 -3.41 27.67 16.16
CA GLN A 213 -4.63 28.48 16.15
C GLN A 213 -5.85 27.62 15.86
#